data_AF-A0A7C9RUU5-F1
#
_entry.id   AF-A0A7C9RUU5-F1
#
_cell.length_a   1.000
_cell.length_b   1.000
_cell.length_c   1.000
_cell.angle_alpha   90.00
_cell.angle_beta   90.00
_cell.angle_gamma   90.00
#
_symmetry.space_group_name_H-M   'P 1'
#
loop_
_entity.id
_entity.type
_entity.pdbx_description
1 polymer ?
#
loop_
_entity_poly.entity_id
_entity_poly.type
_entity_poly.pdbx_seq_one_letter_code
_entity_poly.pdbx_strand_id
1 'polypeptide(L)'
;MGAAEWIAVAAALIAAGSMIAAFRQAREARESRHAAQAGAAAARDQAEIAEASVAQARRSAEAAEASAAETRRANDFALEKDGRERAERFTERHERDQPRFSLTATERTHVRVTMSEGPPEGVHVRVESVAIVTQAGQSLQVPISLAIDPNMYTFVRNATRDFAVDMRAEKGAAQARLVLLSEEIEGKRSWRWIEDVEFPAPPATSSVHTAQVDHQPPRGLFR
;
A
#
# COMPACT_ATOMS: atom_id res chain seq x y z
N MET A 1 -34.04 28.06 116.63
CA MET A 1 -33.51 28.25 115.25
C MET A 1 -33.98 29.59 114.74
N GLY A 2 -33.05 30.51 114.54
CA GLY A 2 -33.35 31.89 114.10
C GLY A 2 -33.28 32.01 112.57
N ALA A 3 -33.97 32.99 111.98
CA ALA A 3 -34.04 33.20 110.54
C ALA A 3 -32.66 33.28 109.83
N ALA A 4 -31.60 33.67 110.56
CA ALA A 4 -30.23 33.70 110.04
C ALA A 4 -29.64 32.31 109.72
N GLU A 5 -30.02 31.26 110.46
CA GLU A 5 -29.53 29.89 110.21
C GLU A 5 -30.10 29.31 108.91
N TRP A 6 -31.36 29.61 108.60
CA TRP A 6 -31.99 29.19 107.35
C TRP A 6 -31.42 29.88 106.12
N ILE A 7 -31.05 31.17 106.25
CA ILE A 7 -30.38 31.92 105.18
C ILE A 7 -28.97 31.35 104.94
N ALA A 8 -28.24 30.99 105.99
CA ALA A 8 -26.92 30.38 105.87
C ALA A 8 -26.97 29.00 105.19
N VAL A 9 -27.95 28.16 105.53
CA VAL A 9 -28.17 26.85 104.90
C VAL A 9 -28.58 27.01 103.43
N ALA A 10 -29.48 27.94 103.12
CA ALA A 10 -29.89 28.22 101.74
C ALA A 10 -28.72 28.75 100.88
N ALA A 11 -27.90 29.66 101.42
CA ALA A 11 -26.71 30.17 100.75
C ALA A 11 -25.67 29.06 100.50
N ALA A 12 -25.48 28.15 101.47
CA ALA A 12 -24.57 27.01 101.33
C ALA A 12 -25.04 26.03 100.23
N LEU A 13 -26.34 25.77 100.13
CA LEU A 13 -26.90 24.91 99.08
C LEU A 13 -26.79 25.52 97.68
N ILE A 14 -27.00 26.84 97.55
CA ILE A 14 -26.82 27.56 96.28
C ILE A 14 -25.35 27.56 95.87
N ALA A 15 -24.44 27.76 96.81
CA ALA A 15 -22.99 27.69 96.57
C ALA A 15 -22.54 26.27 96.17
N ALA A 16 -23.08 25.23 96.80
CA ALA A 16 -22.80 23.85 96.43
C ALA A 16 -23.35 23.52 95.02
N GLY A 17 -24.57 23.98 94.70
CA GLY A 17 -25.19 23.80 93.39
C GLY A 17 -24.43 24.49 92.26
N SER A 18 -23.91 25.70 92.48
CA SER A 18 -23.14 26.44 91.48
C SER A 18 -21.76 25.82 91.22
N MET A 19 -21.11 25.26 92.25
CA MET A 19 -19.85 24.51 92.08
C MET A 19 -20.04 23.25 91.24
N ILE A 20 -21.14 22.51 91.41
CA ILE A 20 -21.44 21.31 90.61
C ILE A 20 -21.67 21.68 89.14
N ALA A 21 -22.41 22.76 88.87
CA ALA A 21 -22.64 23.26 87.52
C ALA A 21 -21.33 23.71 86.85
N ALA A 22 -20.48 24.46 87.57
CA ALA A 22 -19.18 24.88 87.08
C ALA A 22 -18.24 23.69 86.82
N PHE A 23 -18.27 22.66 87.67
CA PHE A 23 -17.45 21.45 87.46
C PHE A 23 -17.90 20.65 86.23
N ARG A 24 -19.22 20.56 85.99
CA ARG A 24 -19.75 19.94 84.75
C ARG A 24 -19.35 20.71 83.50
N GLN A 25 -19.49 22.04 83.49
CA GLN A 25 -19.06 22.87 82.36
C GLN A 25 -17.54 22.78 82.14
N ALA A 26 -16.73 22.75 83.20
CA ALA A 26 -15.28 22.59 83.09
C ALA A 26 -14.90 21.21 82.52
N ARG A 27 -15.67 20.16 82.83
CA ARG A 27 -15.48 18.82 82.27
C ARG A 27 -15.88 18.76 80.80
N GLU A 28 -17.04 19.28 80.43
CA GLU A 28 -17.50 19.37 79.03
C GLU A 28 -16.54 20.22 78.17
N ALA A 29 -15.98 21.30 78.72
CA ALA A 29 -14.97 22.12 78.05
C ALA A 29 -13.63 21.37 77.84
N ARG A 30 -13.26 20.45 78.73
CA ARG A 30 -12.08 19.58 78.55
C ARG A 30 -12.34 18.48 77.52
N GLU A 31 -13.49 17.83 77.61
CA GLU A 31 -13.90 16.77 76.68
C GLU A 31 -14.02 17.31 75.24
N SER A 32 -14.60 18.50 75.05
CA SER A 32 -14.67 19.15 73.74
C SER A 32 -13.31 19.56 73.18
N ARG A 33 -12.36 20.01 74.01
CA ARG A 33 -10.97 20.29 73.59
C ARG A 33 -10.23 19.02 73.17
N HIS A 34 -10.41 17.92 73.90
CA HIS A 34 -9.83 16.63 73.52
C HIS A 34 -10.45 16.10 72.22
N ALA A 35 -11.76 16.23 72.03
CA ALA A 35 -12.44 15.87 70.79
C ALA A 35 -11.94 16.72 69.60
N ALA A 36 -11.75 18.03 69.79
CA ALA A 36 -11.21 18.92 68.77
C ALA A 36 -9.74 18.60 68.43
N GLN A 37 -8.92 18.26 69.43
CA GLN A 37 -7.53 17.83 69.21
C GLN A 37 -7.44 16.48 68.48
N ALA A 38 -8.27 15.50 68.86
CA ALA A 38 -8.36 14.22 68.18
C ALA A 38 -8.86 14.38 66.73
N GLY A 39 -9.85 15.25 66.50
CA GLY A 39 -10.33 15.59 65.16
C GLY A 39 -9.24 16.27 64.31
N ALA A 40 -8.47 17.19 64.88
CA ALA A 40 -7.37 17.85 64.18
C ALA A 40 -6.21 16.88 63.86
N ALA A 41 -5.89 15.94 64.75
CA ALA A 41 -4.91 14.90 64.49
C ALA A 41 -5.38 13.97 63.36
N ALA A 42 -6.62 13.46 63.43
CA ALA A 42 -7.20 12.63 62.39
C ALA A 42 -7.26 13.33 61.02
N ALA A 43 -7.56 14.64 60.99
CA ALA A 43 -7.56 15.42 59.75
C ALA A 43 -6.16 15.57 59.15
N ARG A 44 -5.11 15.69 59.98
CA ARG A 44 -3.72 15.72 59.51
C ARG A 44 -3.30 14.37 58.94
N ASP A 45 -3.61 13.28 59.64
CA ASP A 45 -3.31 11.92 59.17
C ASP A 45 -4.00 11.64 57.83
N GLN A 46 -5.25 12.08 57.67
CA GLN A 46 -5.98 11.98 56.40
C GLN A 46 -5.35 12.83 55.29
N ALA A 47 -4.88 14.03 55.60
CA ALA A 47 -4.17 14.88 54.63
C ALA A 47 -2.86 14.24 54.17
N GLU A 48 -2.06 13.68 55.09
CA GLU A 48 -0.82 12.97 54.75
C GLU A 48 -1.07 11.74 53.87
N ILE A 49 -2.11 10.94 54.17
CA ILE A 49 -2.52 9.80 53.35
C ILE A 49 -2.96 10.26 51.94
N ALA A 50 -3.71 11.37 51.87
CA ALA A 50 -4.14 11.93 50.59
C ALA A 50 -2.96 12.44 49.76
N GLU A 51 -2.00 13.12 50.37
CA GLU A 51 -0.77 13.58 49.72
C GLU A 51 0.08 12.40 49.20
N ALA A 52 0.26 11.36 50.01
CA ALA A 52 0.95 10.14 49.60
C ALA A 52 0.25 9.45 48.42
N SER A 53 -1.09 9.41 48.43
CA SER A 53 -1.90 8.83 47.36
C SER A 53 -1.79 9.64 46.06
N VAL A 54 -1.79 10.97 46.14
CA VAL A 54 -1.58 11.85 44.97
C VAL A 54 -0.17 11.68 44.41
N ALA A 55 0.84 11.60 45.27
CA ALA A 55 2.22 11.36 44.84
C ALA A 55 2.37 10.00 44.13
N GLN A 56 1.70 8.96 44.64
CA GLN A 56 1.66 7.65 43.99
C GLN A 56 0.91 7.70 42.65
N ALA A 57 -0.24 8.36 42.59
CA ALA A 57 -1.01 8.52 41.36
C ALA A 57 -0.21 9.24 40.27
N ARG A 58 0.55 10.28 40.62
CA ARG A 58 1.44 10.99 39.69
C ARG A 58 2.52 10.08 39.12
N ARG A 59 3.24 9.33 39.97
CA ARG A 59 4.26 8.37 39.52
C ARG A 59 3.68 7.31 38.59
N SER A 60 2.48 6.80 38.89
CA SER A 60 1.79 5.83 38.04
C SER A 60 1.38 6.43 36.69
N ALA A 61 0.91 7.68 36.68
CA ALA A 61 0.57 8.39 35.44
C ALA A 61 1.81 8.60 34.55
N GLU A 62 2.91 9.07 35.13
CA GLU A 62 4.18 9.24 34.42
C GLU A 62 4.70 7.92 33.84
N ALA A 63 4.63 6.83 34.61
CA ALA A 63 5.02 5.50 34.14
C ALA A 63 4.11 4.99 33.00
N ALA A 64 2.81 5.25 33.08
CA ALA A 64 1.86 4.91 32.02
C ALA A 64 2.12 5.72 30.74
N GLU A 65 2.42 7.01 30.85
CA GLU A 65 2.78 7.86 29.71
C GLU A 65 4.09 7.40 29.04
N ALA A 66 5.11 7.07 29.83
CA ALA A 66 6.37 6.54 29.32
C ALA A 66 6.17 5.21 28.58
N SER A 67 5.39 4.29 29.16
CA SER A 67 5.06 3.01 28.54
C SER A 67 4.24 3.17 27.25
N ALA A 68 3.28 4.09 27.24
CA ALA A 68 2.51 4.41 26.04
C ALA A 68 3.40 5.02 24.95
N ALA A 69 4.34 5.90 25.30
CA ALA A 69 5.29 6.49 24.36
C ALA A 69 6.24 5.44 23.77
N GLU A 70 6.74 4.50 24.59
CA GLU A 70 7.58 3.39 24.14
C GLU A 70 6.81 2.45 23.21
N THR A 71 5.57 2.12 23.57
CA THR A 71 4.68 1.29 22.73
C THR A 71 4.42 1.94 21.37
N ARG A 72 4.20 3.26 21.33
CA ARG A 72 4.05 4.01 20.06
C ARG A 72 5.31 3.89 19.20
N ARG A 73 6.49 4.13 19.77
CA ARG A 73 7.76 4.00 19.04
C ARG A 73 8.00 2.58 18.52
N ALA A 74 7.67 1.57 19.31
CA ALA A 74 7.79 0.17 18.89
C ALA A 74 6.84 -0.16 17.72
N ASN A 75 5.60 0.33 17.78
CA ASN A 75 4.64 0.18 16.68
C ASN A 75 5.08 0.93 15.42
N ASP A 76 5.58 2.15 15.54
CA ASP A 76 6.06 2.93 14.41
C ASP A 76 7.24 2.22 13.71
N PHE A 77 8.18 1.69 14.49
CA PHE A 77 9.31 0.93 13.96
C PHE A 77 8.86 -0.39 13.30
N ALA A 78 7.90 -1.10 13.91
CA ALA A 78 7.35 -2.31 13.32
C ALA A 78 6.62 -2.03 12.01
N LEU A 79 5.81 -0.97 11.94
CA LEU A 79 5.11 -0.54 10.73
C LEU A 79 6.07 -0.14 9.61
N GLU A 80 7.13 0.60 9.94
CA GLU A 80 8.15 0.98 8.96
C GLU A 80 8.89 -0.24 8.41
N LYS A 81 9.29 -1.16 9.29
CA LYS A 81 9.95 -2.41 8.90
C LYS A 81 9.05 -3.28 8.01
N ASP A 82 7.81 -3.49 8.43
CA ASP A 82 6.81 -4.23 7.64
C ASP A 82 6.56 -3.58 6.28
N GLY A 83 6.49 -2.24 6.25
CA GLY A 83 6.33 -1.47 5.02
C GLY A 83 7.48 -1.69 4.05
N ARG A 84 8.72 -1.62 4.55
CA ARG A 84 9.94 -1.89 3.74
C ARG A 84 10.00 -3.33 3.27
N GLU A 85 9.79 -4.31 4.15
CA GLU A 85 9.82 -5.73 3.77
C GLU A 85 8.70 -6.10 2.77
N ARG A 86 7.54 -5.45 2.84
CA ARG A 86 6.48 -5.64 1.84
C ARG A 86 6.84 -4.97 0.52
N ALA A 87 7.41 -3.77 0.55
CA ALA A 87 7.86 -3.07 -0.65
C ALA A 87 8.98 -3.85 -1.36
N GLU A 88 9.97 -4.34 -0.62
CA GLU A 88 11.06 -5.16 -1.16
C GLU A 88 10.55 -6.45 -1.79
N ARG A 89 9.67 -7.19 -1.09
CA ARG A 89 9.05 -8.41 -1.63
C ARG A 89 8.17 -8.14 -2.85
N PHE A 90 7.50 -6.99 -2.90
CA PHE A 90 6.72 -6.58 -4.05
C PHE A 90 7.60 -6.30 -5.26
N THR A 91 8.68 -5.53 -5.08
CA THR A 91 9.63 -5.20 -6.15
C THR A 91 10.35 -6.44 -6.67
N GLU A 92 10.85 -7.31 -5.77
CA GLU A 92 11.55 -8.54 -6.14
C GLU A 92 10.64 -9.49 -6.96
N ARG A 93 9.38 -9.64 -6.56
CA ARG A 93 8.38 -10.40 -7.34
C ARG A 93 8.02 -9.71 -8.64
N HIS A 94 7.96 -8.37 -8.67
CA HIS A 94 7.63 -7.63 -9.87
C HIS A 94 8.70 -7.77 -10.95
N GLU A 95 9.98 -7.68 -10.59
CA GLU A 95 11.10 -7.85 -11.52
C GLU A 95 11.23 -9.30 -12.01
N ARG A 96 11.05 -10.28 -11.12
CA ARG A 96 11.17 -11.70 -11.46
C ARG A 96 10.04 -12.21 -12.37
N ASP A 97 8.83 -11.72 -12.16
CA ASP A 97 7.66 -12.22 -12.88
C ASP A 97 7.28 -11.35 -14.09
N GLN A 98 8.05 -10.30 -14.41
CA GLN A 98 7.80 -9.49 -15.59
C GLN A 98 7.88 -10.36 -16.86
N PRO A 99 6.85 -10.37 -17.72
CA PRO A 99 6.88 -11.16 -18.94
C PRO A 99 7.93 -10.60 -19.91
N ARG A 100 8.76 -11.49 -20.45
CA ARG A 100 9.72 -11.16 -21.51
C ARG A 100 9.29 -11.81 -22.80
N PHE A 101 9.10 -10.97 -23.81
CA PHE A 101 8.74 -11.40 -25.15
C PHE A 101 9.95 -11.28 -26.07
N SER A 102 10.10 -12.23 -26.98
CA SER A 102 10.92 -12.09 -28.17
C SER A 102 10.02 -12.09 -29.39
N LEU A 103 10.26 -11.14 -30.28
CA LEU A 103 9.52 -10.98 -31.53
C LEU A 103 10.43 -11.35 -32.70
N THR A 104 9.94 -12.15 -33.63
CA THR A 104 10.69 -12.55 -34.82
C THR A 104 9.77 -12.59 -36.03
N ALA A 105 10.12 -11.86 -37.09
CA ALA A 105 9.42 -12.00 -38.37
C ALA A 105 9.74 -13.37 -38.98
N THR A 106 8.72 -14.19 -39.23
CA THR A 106 8.87 -15.52 -39.85
C THR A 106 8.64 -15.47 -41.34
N GLU A 107 7.66 -14.68 -41.76
CA GLU A 107 7.28 -14.46 -43.15
C GLU A 107 7.04 -12.96 -43.37
N ARG A 108 6.74 -12.56 -44.61
CA ARG A 108 6.44 -11.15 -44.93
C ARG A 108 5.26 -10.58 -44.13
N THR A 109 4.37 -11.39 -43.60
CA THR A 109 3.16 -10.92 -42.91
C THR A 109 2.95 -11.62 -41.58
N HIS A 110 3.96 -12.31 -41.04
CA HIS A 110 3.81 -13.06 -39.80
C HIS A 110 4.89 -12.68 -38.80
N VAL A 111 4.45 -12.35 -37.58
CA VAL A 111 5.33 -12.12 -36.43
C VAL A 111 5.11 -13.23 -35.44
N ARG A 112 6.19 -13.95 -35.15
CA ARG A 112 6.26 -14.92 -34.06
C ARG A 112 6.58 -14.19 -32.77
N VAL A 113 5.71 -14.32 -31.79
CA VAL A 113 5.93 -13.83 -30.42
C VAL A 113 6.16 -15.03 -29.52
N THR A 114 7.27 -15.04 -28.81
CA THR A 114 7.58 -16.08 -27.82
C THR A 114 7.75 -15.44 -26.45
N MET A 115 7.07 -15.96 -25.44
CA MET A 115 7.29 -15.55 -24.06
C MET A 115 8.36 -16.42 -23.42
N SER A 116 9.55 -15.90 -23.16
CA SER A 116 10.65 -16.65 -22.54
C SER A 116 10.55 -16.68 -21.01
N GLU A 117 10.15 -15.57 -20.42
CA GLU A 117 9.99 -15.38 -18.97
C GLU A 117 8.64 -14.73 -18.68
N GLY A 118 8.17 -14.84 -17.43
CA GLY A 118 6.87 -14.32 -17.01
C GLY A 118 6.28 -15.08 -15.82
N PRO A 119 5.07 -14.70 -15.38
CA PRO A 119 4.41 -15.31 -14.23
C PRO A 119 4.05 -16.78 -14.51
N PRO A 120 3.98 -17.63 -13.46
CA PRO A 120 3.74 -19.07 -13.62
C PRO A 120 2.36 -19.39 -14.20
N GLU A 121 1.36 -18.56 -13.90
CA GLU A 121 -0.02 -18.69 -14.40
C GLU A 121 -0.15 -18.21 -15.85
N GLY A 122 0.82 -17.44 -16.34
CA GLY A 122 0.80 -16.82 -17.66
C GLY A 122 0.17 -15.43 -17.67
N VAL A 123 0.08 -14.86 -18.87
CA VAL A 123 -0.44 -13.52 -19.12
C VAL A 123 -1.40 -13.53 -20.30
N HIS A 124 -2.42 -12.69 -20.23
CA HIS A 124 -3.25 -12.30 -21.36
C HIS A 124 -2.56 -11.20 -22.14
N VAL A 125 -2.24 -11.45 -23.40
CA VAL A 125 -1.58 -10.50 -24.29
C VAL A 125 -2.56 -10.00 -25.32
N ARG A 126 -2.70 -8.68 -25.40
CA ARG A 126 -3.41 -7.94 -26.43
C ARG A 126 -2.44 -7.16 -27.29
N VAL A 127 -2.55 -7.31 -28.60
CA VAL A 127 -1.80 -6.49 -29.55
C VAL A 127 -2.61 -5.23 -29.82
N GLU A 128 -2.06 -4.06 -29.44
CA GLU A 128 -2.80 -2.78 -29.51
C GLU A 128 -2.65 -2.10 -30.88
N SER A 129 -1.44 -2.01 -31.40
CA SER A 129 -1.15 -1.34 -32.68
C SER A 129 0.12 -1.88 -33.34
N VAL A 130 0.14 -1.78 -34.67
CA VAL A 130 1.30 -2.04 -35.51
C VAL A 130 1.57 -0.77 -36.31
N ALA A 131 2.71 -0.12 -36.11
CA ALA A 131 3.13 0.98 -36.97
C ALA A 131 4.11 0.47 -38.01
N ILE A 132 3.83 0.67 -39.29
CA ILE A 132 4.76 0.32 -40.37
C ILE A 132 5.75 1.45 -40.54
N VAL A 133 7.04 1.16 -40.47
CA VAL A 133 8.11 2.13 -40.76
C VAL A 133 8.60 1.89 -42.18
N THR A 134 8.47 2.92 -43.02
CA THR A 134 8.90 2.87 -44.42
C THR A 134 10.40 3.11 -44.53
N GLN A 135 11.01 2.73 -45.67
CA GLN A 135 12.43 3.00 -45.95
C GLN A 135 12.81 4.49 -45.92
N ALA A 136 11.82 5.39 -46.06
CA ALA A 136 12.00 6.84 -45.96
C ALA A 136 11.96 7.37 -44.51
N GLY A 137 11.88 6.47 -43.51
CA GLY A 137 11.78 6.83 -42.10
C GLY A 137 10.41 7.38 -41.68
N GLN A 138 9.41 7.31 -42.56
CA GLN A 138 8.04 7.70 -42.23
C GLN A 138 7.35 6.52 -41.53
N SER A 139 6.84 6.78 -40.33
CA SER A 139 6.01 5.84 -39.58
C SER A 139 4.55 6.05 -39.96
N LEU A 140 3.98 5.10 -40.70
CA LEU A 140 2.56 5.05 -40.99
C LEU A 140 1.88 4.16 -39.94
N GLN A 141 0.93 4.71 -39.17
CA GLN A 141 0.09 3.89 -38.32
C GLN A 141 -0.90 3.13 -39.20
N VAL A 142 -0.80 1.80 -39.22
CA VAL A 142 -1.70 0.94 -39.98
C VAL A 142 -2.64 0.24 -38.99
N PRO A 143 -3.96 0.32 -39.19
CA PRO A 143 -4.89 -0.42 -38.34
C PRO A 143 -4.62 -1.92 -38.52
N ILE A 144 -4.36 -2.63 -37.41
CA ILE A 144 -4.16 -4.07 -37.47
C ILE A 144 -5.50 -4.72 -37.75
N SER A 145 -5.61 -5.39 -38.90
CA SER A 145 -6.64 -6.42 -39.07
C SER A 145 -6.08 -7.72 -38.52
N LEU A 146 -6.13 -7.89 -37.19
CA LEU A 146 -5.95 -9.21 -36.60
C LEU A 146 -7.14 -10.02 -37.06
N ALA A 147 -6.92 -10.99 -37.94
CA ALA A 147 -7.97 -11.73 -38.62
C ALA A 147 -8.91 -12.51 -37.67
N ILE A 148 -8.62 -12.51 -36.36
CA ILE A 148 -9.31 -13.29 -35.34
C ILE A 148 -9.40 -12.44 -34.06
N ASP A 149 -10.62 -12.00 -33.73
CA ASP A 149 -10.98 -11.54 -32.38
C ASP A 149 -11.43 -12.79 -31.58
N PRO A 150 -11.12 -12.91 -30.27
CA PRO A 150 -10.73 -11.85 -29.38
C PRO A 150 -9.23 -11.51 -29.51
N ASN A 151 -8.91 -10.23 -29.57
CA ASN A 151 -7.59 -9.60 -29.54
C ASN A 151 -6.80 -9.89 -28.25
N MET A 152 -7.05 -11.02 -27.59
CA MET A 152 -6.50 -11.41 -26.31
C MET A 152 -6.05 -12.87 -26.36
N TYR A 153 -4.76 -13.08 -26.17
CA TYR A 153 -4.10 -14.37 -26.28
C TYR A 153 -3.47 -14.75 -24.96
N THR A 154 -3.73 -15.96 -24.48
CA THR A 154 -3.03 -16.48 -23.29
C THR A 154 -1.65 -17.00 -23.66
N PHE A 155 -0.63 -16.45 -23.00
CA PHE A 155 0.75 -16.92 -23.03
C PHE A 155 1.13 -17.51 -21.69
N VAL A 156 1.61 -18.75 -21.72
CA VAL A 156 2.32 -19.38 -20.60
C VAL A 156 3.82 -19.39 -20.90
N ARG A 157 4.67 -19.59 -19.89
CA ARG A 157 6.13 -19.54 -20.09
C ARG A 157 6.58 -20.50 -21.18
N ASN A 158 7.45 -20.03 -22.07
CA ASN A 158 7.93 -20.70 -23.28
C ASN A 158 6.85 -20.97 -24.35
N ALA A 159 5.69 -20.33 -24.26
CA ALA A 159 4.69 -20.39 -25.32
C ALA A 159 5.09 -19.48 -26.48
N THR A 160 4.86 -19.98 -27.69
CA THR A 160 5.06 -19.26 -28.94
C THR A 160 3.73 -19.16 -29.67
N ARG A 161 3.44 -17.98 -30.24
CA ARG A 161 2.31 -17.78 -31.15
C ARG A 161 2.71 -16.94 -32.35
N ASP A 162 2.12 -17.26 -33.49
CA ASP A 162 2.30 -16.54 -34.74
C ASP A 162 1.10 -15.62 -34.99
N PHE A 163 1.37 -14.33 -35.23
CA PHE A 163 0.38 -13.30 -35.51
C PHE A 163 0.49 -12.88 -36.97
N ALA A 164 -0.63 -12.90 -37.68
CA ALA A 164 -0.71 -12.30 -39.00
C ALA A 164 -0.78 -10.77 -38.88
N VAL A 165 0.18 -10.09 -39.48
CA VAL A 165 0.23 -8.63 -39.64
C VAL A 165 -0.13 -8.33 -41.09
N ASP A 166 -1.27 -7.67 -41.29
CA ASP A 166 -1.67 -7.25 -42.61
C ASP A 166 -0.80 -6.05 -43.07
N MET A 167 0.25 -6.35 -43.84
CA MET A 167 1.13 -5.35 -44.44
C MET A 167 0.65 -4.87 -45.82
N ARG A 168 -0.59 -5.18 -46.24
CA ARG A 168 -1.13 -4.80 -47.57
C ARG A 168 -1.12 -3.29 -47.84
N ALA A 169 -0.94 -2.47 -46.80
CA ALA A 169 -1.00 -1.02 -46.92
C ALA A 169 0.12 -0.41 -47.78
N GLU A 170 1.37 -0.94 -47.78
CA GLU A 170 2.46 -0.28 -48.53
C GLU A 170 3.52 -1.23 -49.14
N LYS A 171 3.77 -1.05 -50.45
CA LYS A 171 4.93 -1.62 -51.14
C LYS A 171 6.20 -0.94 -50.61
N GLY A 172 7.02 -1.68 -49.85
CA GLY A 172 8.30 -1.17 -49.32
C GLY A 172 8.38 -1.07 -47.79
N ALA A 173 7.32 -1.47 -47.08
CA ALA A 173 7.34 -1.70 -45.64
C ALA A 173 8.39 -2.77 -45.28
N ALA A 174 9.42 -2.38 -44.52
CA ALA A 174 10.50 -3.28 -44.09
C ALA A 174 10.51 -3.49 -42.57
N GLN A 175 9.77 -2.69 -41.81
CA GLN A 175 9.76 -2.71 -40.36
C GLN A 175 8.35 -2.48 -39.84
N ALA A 176 8.00 -3.12 -38.72
CA ALA A 176 6.79 -2.81 -38.00
C ALA A 176 7.03 -2.76 -36.48
N ARG A 177 6.47 -1.75 -35.83
CA ARG A 177 6.47 -1.57 -34.37
C ARG A 177 5.26 -2.26 -33.77
N LEU A 178 5.46 -3.29 -32.97
CA LEU A 178 4.37 -3.98 -32.25
C LEU A 178 4.26 -3.47 -30.82
N VAL A 179 3.03 -3.17 -30.41
CA VAL A 179 2.69 -2.87 -29.01
C VAL A 179 1.92 -4.03 -28.41
N LEU A 180 2.53 -4.71 -27.44
CA LEU A 180 1.90 -5.79 -26.66
C LEU A 180 1.50 -5.26 -25.28
N LEU A 181 0.20 -5.32 -24.98
CA LEU A 181 -0.33 -5.10 -23.64
C LEU A 181 -0.53 -6.46 -22.99
N SER A 182 0.14 -6.72 -21.88
CA SER A 182 0.04 -7.98 -21.16
C SER A 182 -0.57 -7.75 -19.78
N GLU A 183 -1.51 -8.60 -19.39
CA GLU A 183 -2.17 -8.59 -18.09
C GLU A 183 -2.01 -9.95 -17.44
N GLU A 184 -1.70 -9.99 -16.15
CA GLU A 184 -1.64 -11.25 -15.41
C GLU A 184 -3.03 -11.88 -15.26
N ILE A 185 -3.16 -13.19 -15.46
CA ILE A 185 -4.47 -13.87 -15.54
C ILE A 185 -5.25 -13.79 -14.22
N GLU A 186 -4.60 -14.04 -13.08
CA GLU A 186 -5.22 -13.93 -11.75
C GLU A 186 -4.79 -12.65 -11.01
N GLY A 187 -4.05 -11.78 -11.69
CA GLY A 187 -3.39 -10.63 -11.10
C GLY A 187 -4.06 -9.30 -11.43
N LYS A 188 -3.58 -8.25 -10.75
CA LYS A 188 -3.91 -6.84 -11.05
C LYS A 188 -2.78 -6.13 -11.81
N ARG A 189 -1.80 -6.89 -12.30
CA ARG A 189 -0.59 -6.36 -12.94
C ARG A 189 -0.78 -6.29 -14.44
N SER A 190 -0.34 -5.18 -15.02
CA SER A 190 -0.28 -4.99 -16.46
C SER A 190 1.09 -4.47 -16.87
N TRP A 191 1.57 -4.95 -18.01
CA TRP A 191 2.83 -4.53 -18.61
C TRP A 191 2.61 -4.15 -20.07
N ARG A 192 3.29 -3.09 -20.51
CA ARG A 192 3.29 -2.64 -21.89
C ARG A 192 4.67 -2.89 -22.48
N TRP A 193 4.72 -3.69 -23.54
CA TRP A 193 5.92 -3.99 -24.31
C TRP A 193 5.82 -3.34 -25.69
N ILE A 194 6.90 -2.73 -26.14
CA ILE A 194 6.99 -2.08 -27.45
C ILE A 194 8.27 -2.55 -28.10
N GLU A 195 8.17 -3.18 -29.27
CA GLU A 195 9.33 -3.70 -29.98
C GLU A 195 9.19 -3.46 -31.48
N ASP A 196 10.31 -3.09 -32.11
CA ASP A 196 10.42 -2.92 -33.55
C ASP A 196 10.88 -4.24 -34.17
N VAL A 197 10.13 -4.72 -35.16
CA VAL A 197 10.38 -5.99 -35.86
C VAL A 197 10.69 -5.70 -37.32
N GLU A 198 11.83 -6.18 -37.81
CA GLU A 198 12.20 -6.07 -39.22
C GLU A 198 11.67 -7.27 -40.02
N PHE A 199 11.03 -7.00 -41.15
CA PHE A 199 10.56 -8.01 -42.08
C PHE A 199 11.58 -8.24 -43.19
N PRO A 200 11.75 -9.48 -43.67
CA PRO A 200 12.63 -9.76 -44.79
C PRO A 200 12.18 -8.97 -46.03
N ALA A 201 13.14 -8.28 -46.67
CA ALA A 201 12.91 -7.57 -47.91
C ALA A 201 12.29 -8.48 -48.96
N PRO A 202 11.45 -7.97 -49.88
CA PRO A 202 10.95 -8.80 -50.95
C PRO A 202 12.14 -9.36 -51.76
N PRO A 203 12.17 -10.67 -52.12
CA PRO A 203 13.02 -11.14 -53.21
C PRO A 203 12.97 -10.14 -54.34
N ALA A 204 14.15 -9.66 -54.75
CA ALA A 204 14.28 -8.82 -55.92
C ALA A 204 13.51 -9.51 -57.03
N THR A 205 12.44 -8.88 -57.51
CA THR A 205 11.81 -9.32 -58.74
C THR A 205 12.90 -9.26 -59.78
N SER A 206 13.48 -10.41 -60.13
CA SER A 206 14.26 -10.56 -61.34
C SER A 206 13.36 -10.00 -62.42
N SER A 207 13.73 -8.85 -62.95
CA SER A 207 13.11 -8.31 -64.15
C SER A 207 13.19 -9.44 -65.16
N VAL A 208 12.05 -10.06 -65.45
CA VAL A 208 11.92 -10.91 -66.62
C VAL A 208 12.14 -9.95 -67.76
N HIS A 209 13.38 -9.89 -68.26
CA HIS A 209 13.64 -9.36 -69.59
C HIS A 209 12.83 -10.24 -70.52
N THR A 210 11.66 -9.74 -70.90
CA THR A 210 10.95 -10.20 -72.09
C THR A 210 11.94 -9.99 -73.23
N ALA A 211 12.70 -11.03 -73.57
CA ALA A 211 13.46 -11.06 -74.80
C ALA A 211 12.43 -10.95 -75.92
N GLN A 212 12.30 -9.75 -76.47
CA GLN A 212 11.53 -9.48 -77.66
C GLN A 212 12.26 -10.24 -78.78
N VAL A 213 11.82 -11.46 -79.07
CA VAL A 213 12.32 -12.27 -80.18
C VAL A 213 11.82 -11.59 -81.44
N ASP A 214 12.68 -10.81 -82.08
CA ASP A 214 12.47 -10.32 -83.43
C ASP A 214 12.35 -11.52 -84.38
N HIS A 215 11.12 -11.83 -84.80
CA HIS A 215 10.87 -12.75 -85.90
C HIS A 215 11.25 -12.08 -87.22
N GLN A 216 12.54 -12.17 -87.57
CA GLN A 216 13.00 -11.91 -88.93
C GLN A 216 12.64 -13.13 -89.81
N PRO A 217 11.90 -12.98 -90.92
CA PRO A 217 11.50 -14.11 -91.75
C PRO A 217 12.70 -14.69 -92.51
N PRO A 218 12.83 -16.03 -92.63
CA PRO A 218 13.88 -16.63 -93.43
C PRO A 218 13.66 -16.31 -94.92
N ARG A 219 14.67 -15.69 -95.52
CA ARG A 219 14.81 -15.49 -96.96
C ARG A 219 14.84 -16.85 -97.67
N GLY A 220 14.06 -16.97 -98.73
CA GLY A 220 13.80 -18.23 -99.43
C GLY A 220 15.02 -18.86 -100.09
N LEU A 221 14.90 -20.17 -100.28
CA LEU A 221 15.61 -20.97 -101.28
C LEU A 221 14.65 -22.10 -101.70
N PHE A 222 13.89 -21.88 -102.77
CA PHE A 222 13.32 -22.97 -103.55
C PHE A 222 13.92 -22.89 -104.96
N ARG A 223 14.51 -24.01 -105.36
CA ARG A 223 14.89 -24.34 -106.74
C ARG A 223 13.65 -24.71 -107.53
#